data_AF-A0A132NYV6-F1
#
_entry.id   AF-A0A132NYV6-F1
#
_cell.length_a   1.000
_cell.length_b   1.000
_cell.length_c   1.000
_cell.angle_alpha   90.00
_cell.angle_beta   90.00
_cell.angle_gamma   90.00
#
_symmetry.space_group_name_H-M   'P 1'
#
loop_
_entity.id
_entity.type
_entity.pdbx_description
1 polymer ?
#
loop_
_entity_poly.entity_id
_entity_poly.type
_entity_poly.pdbx_seq_one_letter_code
_entity_poly.pdbx_strand_id
1 'polypeptide(L)'
;MIVLDILPIIQGLSFPDNYNVVAEIRALALSEGATPAIVLFTKGTPVIGAPQDLVKEFADKSAGKHKNNIRALEGDWGLVQTLGLDAIPTLGFLATLANQTGMSVISGLLLGDAPLYGGASEPWSIAGDIASLKHSGTCSVIGSISPFAKHRKVLERLDEAQIVVVTSSDGPPVALNTETNQITSSKFPIIPKEKQVADLLHTVKRMGQAMLFIFREHHSDGENQEQKRVLKSDVDKILSEIGSMNLQGASASQYSHENLGKIVRGELTESMRTSVRSAAAIAHCATYNSRGIRGHFVAFFNIIAHTAYERDDLNKQPFECRRLPFYDTFAALIKNPLFVGISAIYNMYILTEHSSILFTIGRCLAYGIVLNFALIACVKQFK
;
A
#
# COMPACT_ATOMS: atom_id res chain seq x y z
N MET A 1 7.36 3.27 3.54
CA MET A 1 6.97 3.86 2.25
C MET A 1 5.93 2.94 1.63
N ILE A 2 4.89 3.50 1.05
CA ILE A 2 3.85 2.77 0.31
C ILE A 2 3.71 3.40 -1.07
N VAL A 3 3.47 2.59 -2.09
CA VAL A 3 3.10 3.08 -3.42
C VAL A 3 1.59 3.28 -3.46
N LEU A 4 1.12 4.39 -4.02
CA LEU A 4 -0.32 4.62 -4.21
C LEU A 4 -0.68 4.37 -5.66
N ASP A 5 -1.54 3.37 -5.90
CA ASP A 5 -2.21 3.19 -7.17
C ASP A 5 -3.40 4.17 -7.26
N ILE A 6 -3.17 5.26 -7.99
CA ILE A 6 -4.15 6.34 -8.16
C ILE A 6 -4.88 6.26 -9.50
N LEU A 7 -4.58 5.27 -10.35
CA LEU A 7 -5.20 5.13 -11.67
C LEU A 7 -6.74 5.09 -11.58
N PRO A 8 -7.35 4.29 -10.68
CA PRO A 8 -8.81 4.23 -10.57
C PRO A 8 -9.43 5.56 -10.12
N ILE A 9 -8.71 6.36 -9.34
CA ILE A 9 -9.16 7.68 -8.87
C ILE A 9 -9.04 8.73 -9.97
N ILE A 10 -7.87 8.81 -10.62
CA ILE A 10 -7.60 9.81 -11.67
C ILE A 10 -8.50 9.60 -12.87
N GLN A 11 -8.74 8.35 -13.27
CA GLN A 11 -9.62 8.04 -14.37
C GLN A 11 -11.09 8.01 -13.95
N GLY A 12 -11.41 7.54 -12.75
CA GLY A 12 -12.80 7.30 -12.35
C GLY A 12 -13.54 8.48 -11.75
N LEU A 13 -12.85 9.52 -11.28
CA LEU A 13 -13.46 10.75 -10.81
C LEU A 13 -13.15 11.92 -11.74
N SER A 14 -14.10 12.84 -11.85
CA SER A 14 -13.90 14.09 -12.60
C SER A 14 -13.02 15.05 -11.82
N PHE A 15 -12.32 15.93 -12.54
CA PHE A 15 -11.66 17.08 -11.90
C PHE A 15 -12.71 18.06 -11.36
N PRO A 16 -12.54 18.65 -10.14
CA PRO A 16 -11.37 18.57 -9.26
C PRO A 16 -11.38 17.42 -8.24
N ASP A 17 -12.42 16.59 -8.21
CA ASP A 17 -12.60 15.55 -7.18
C ASP A 17 -11.49 14.51 -7.22
N ASN A 18 -11.07 14.06 -8.41
CA ASN A 18 -9.92 13.15 -8.55
C ASN A 18 -8.65 13.71 -7.90
N TYR A 19 -8.32 14.97 -8.16
CA TYR A 19 -7.17 15.66 -7.61
C TYR A 19 -7.26 15.83 -6.09
N ASN A 20 -8.44 16.23 -5.60
CA ASN A 20 -8.70 16.42 -4.17
C ASN A 20 -8.60 15.10 -3.40
N VAL A 21 -9.17 14.02 -3.93
CA VAL A 21 -9.07 12.69 -3.32
C VAL A 21 -7.62 12.21 -3.29
N VAL A 22 -6.83 12.44 -4.37
CA VAL A 22 -5.40 12.09 -4.35
C VAL A 22 -4.61 12.88 -3.30
N ALA A 23 -4.94 14.17 -3.10
CA ALA A 23 -4.35 14.96 -2.03
C ALA A 23 -4.72 14.41 -0.64
N GLU A 24 -5.99 14.03 -0.46
CA GLU A 24 -6.52 13.48 0.78
C GLU A 24 -5.82 12.16 1.16
N ILE A 25 -5.74 11.19 0.24
CA ILE A 25 -5.12 9.88 0.50
C ILE A 25 -3.61 10.01 0.76
N ARG A 26 -2.96 11.02 0.15
CA ARG A 26 -1.55 11.35 0.43
C ARG A 26 -1.38 11.86 1.86
N ALA A 27 -2.25 12.78 2.29
CA ALA A 27 -2.25 13.28 3.67
C ALA A 27 -2.58 12.17 4.68
N LEU A 28 -3.50 11.26 4.34
CA LEU A 28 -3.83 10.09 5.14
C LEU A 28 -2.62 9.14 5.29
N ALA A 29 -1.94 8.81 4.20
CA ALA A 29 -0.74 7.97 4.28
C ALA A 29 0.31 8.55 5.24
N LEU A 30 0.53 9.87 5.17
CA LEU A 30 1.44 10.58 6.06
C LEU A 30 0.97 10.55 7.52
N SER A 31 -0.33 10.72 7.78
CA SER A 31 -0.88 10.69 9.14
C SER A 31 -0.86 9.29 9.76
N GLU A 32 -0.86 8.24 8.93
CA GLU A 32 -0.64 6.84 9.32
C GLU A 32 0.87 6.50 9.44
N GLY A 33 1.77 7.47 9.28
CA GLY A 33 3.21 7.29 9.44
C GLY A 33 3.92 6.67 8.22
N ALA A 34 3.24 6.54 7.09
CA ALA A 34 3.82 6.07 5.84
C ALA A 34 4.22 7.23 4.92
N THR A 35 5.35 7.10 4.23
CA THR A 35 5.69 7.98 3.10
C THR A 35 5.00 7.48 1.84
N PRO A 36 4.04 8.22 1.26
CA PRO A 36 3.39 7.83 0.00
C PRO A 36 4.27 8.12 -1.21
N ALA A 37 4.33 7.19 -2.15
CA ALA A 37 4.96 7.36 -3.46
C ALA A 37 3.90 7.21 -4.55
N ILE A 38 3.61 8.29 -5.26
CA ILE A 38 2.80 8.26 -6.47
C ILE A 38 3.74 8.17 -7.67
N VAL A 39 3.44 7.29 -8.62
CA VAL A 39 4.27 7.08 -9.81
C VAL A 39 3.50 7.52 -11.04
N LEU A 40 4.09 8.43 -11.82
CA LEU A 40 3.57 8.91 -13.10
C LEU A 40 4.70 8.94 -14.12
N PHE A 41 4.43 8.66 -15.38
CA PHE A 41 5.41 8.79 -16.45
C PHE A 41 5.26 10.14 -17.12
N THR A 42 6.33 10.91 -17.19
CA THR A 42 6.38 12.16 -17.95
C THR A 42 7.44 12.06 -19.03
N LYS A 43 7.08 12.31 -20.29
CA LYS A 43 8.01 12.16 -21.42
C LYS A 43 8.73 10.80 -21.41
N GLY A 44 8.00 9.73 -21.12
CA GLY A 44 8.52 8.37 -21.06
C GLY A 44 9.39 8.04 -19.84
N THR A 45 9.57 8.97 -18.90
CA THR A 45 10.39 8.75 -17.69
C THR A 45 9.51 8.61 -16.45
N PRO A 46 9.68 7.56 -15.63
CA PRO A 46 8.93 7.42 -14.39
C PRO A 46 9.38 8.45 -13.35
N VAL A 47 8.42 9.20 -12.83
CA VAL A 47 8.56 10.12 -11.70
C VAL A 47 7.97 9.43 -10.47
N ILE A 48 8.84 8.92 -9.59
CA ILE A 48 8.46 8.26 -8.35
C ILE A 48 8.40 9.32 -7.24
N GLY A 49 7.27 9.41 -6.55
CA GLY A 49 7.01 10.51 -5.62
C GLY A 49 6.55 11.77 -6.33
N ALA A 50 5.69 11.62 -7.35
CA ALA A 50 5.17 12.73 -8.15
C ALA A 50 4.61 13.86 -7.27
N PRO A 51 5.07 15.12 -7.46
CA PRO A 51 4.58 16.25 -6.68
C PRO A 51 3.11 16.54 -6.96
N GLN A 52 2.44 17.25 -6.05
CA GLN A 52 1.00 17.55 -6.18
C GLN A 52 0.68 18.32 -7.48
N ASP A 53 1.55 19.21 -7.93
CA ASP A 53 1.37 19.95 -9.18
C ASP A 53 1.35 19.01 -10.40
N LEU A 54 2.23 18.01 -10.41
CA LEU A 54 2.24 17.01 -11.49
C LEU A 54 0.98 16.16 -11.47
N VAL A 55 0.50 15.77 -10.28
CA VAL A 55 -0.79 15.07 -10.14
C VAL A 55 -1.93 15.91 -10.72
N LYS A 56 -1.94 17.23 -10.45
CA LYS A 56 -2.94 18.15 -11.01
C LYS A 56 -2.94 18.13 -12.54
N GLU A 57 -1.75 18.17 -13.16
CA GLU A 57 -1.60 18.15 -14.61
C GLU A 57 -2.11 16.85 -15.26
N PHE A 58 -2.07 15.72 -14.54
CA PHE A 58 -2.62 14.44 -14.98
C PHE A 58 -4.13 14.31 -14.73
N ALA A 59 -4.62 14.92 -13.64
CA ALA A 59 -6.00 14.87 -13.19
C ALA A 59 -6.93 15.78 -14.02
N ASP A 60 -6.46 16.96 -14.41
CA ASP A 60 -7.23 17.93 -15.19
C ASP A 60 -7.22 17.57 -16.69
N LYS A 61 -8.23 16.80 -17.11
CA LYS A 61 -8.39 16.41 -18.53
C LYS A 61 -8.75 17.57 -19.46
N SER A 62 -9.12 18.74 -18.94
CA SER A 62 -9.51 19.90 -19.74
C SER A 62 -8.33 20.82 -20.05
N ALA A 63 -7.54 21.16 -19.04
CA ALA A 63 -6.49 22.16 -19.11
C ALA A 63 -5.11 21.65 -18.66
N GLY A 64 -5.02 20.44 -18.12
CA GLY A 64 -3.77 19.84 -17.68
C GLY A 64 -2.79 19.63 -18.83
N LYS A 65 -1.51 19.88 -18.58
CA LYS A 65 -0.42 19.67 -19.54
C LYS A 65 -0.33 18.21 -20.00
N HIS A 66 -0.65 17.29 -19.10
CA HIS A 66 -0.63 15.85 -19.32
C HIS A 66 -2.04 15.29 -19.55
N LYS A 67 -3.01 16.10 -20.02
CA LYS A 67 -4.41 15.67 -20.23
C LYS A 67 -4.57 14.44 -21.13
N ASN A 68 -3.67 14.28 -22.11
CA ASN A 68 -3.63 13.15 -23.03
C ASN A 68 -2.84 11.95 -22.49
N ASN A 69 -2.61 11.87 -21.18
CA ASN A 69 -1.97 10.73 -20.57
C ASN A 69 -2.71 9.43 -20.88
N ILE A 70 -1.94 8.36 -21.08
CA ILE A 70 -2.48 7.02 -21.32
C ILE A 70 -2.40 6.16 -20.06
N ARG A 71 -3.25 5.14 -19.99
CA ARG A 71 -3.06 4.02 -19.07
C ARG A 71 -1.94 3.13 -19.63
N ALA A 72 -0.96 2.75 -18.81
CA ALA A 72 0.15 1.90 -19.23
C ALA A 72 0.21 0.57 -18.45
N LEU A 73 0.25 -0.53 -19.19
CA LEU A 73 0.60 -1.86 -18.69
C LEU A 73 2.13 -2.00 -18.62
N GLU A 74 2.63 -3.01 -17.90
CA GLU A 74 4.06 -3.30 -17.86
C GLU A 74 4.62 -3.55 -19.28
N GLY A 75 3.89 -4.28 -20.12
CA GLY A 75 4.27 -4.53 -21.51
C GLY A 75 4.37 -3.27 -22.38
N ASP A 76 3.74 -2.16 -21.95
CA ASP A 76 3.81 -0.88 -22.65
C ASP A 76 5.07 -0.09 -22.30
N TRP A 77 5.89 -0.55 -21.35
CA TRP A 77 7.08 0.19 -20.89
C TRP A 77 7.95 0.64 -22.07
N GLY A 78 8.35 -0.28 -22.94
CA GLY A 78 9.21 0.05 -24.08
C GLY A 78 8.61 1.13 -24.98
N LEU A 79 7.29 1.11 -25.19
CA LEU A 79 6.57 2.13 -25.97
C LEU A 79 6.53 3.47 -25.24
N VAL A 80 6.17 3.47 -23.96
CA VAL A 80 6.12 4.68 -23.13
C VAL A 80 7.46 5.39 -23.12
N GLN A 81 8.55 4.65 -22.90
CA GLN A 81 9.89 5.21 -22.82
C GLN A 81 10.40 5.70 -24.18
N THR A 82 10.21 4.91 -25.25
CA THR A 82 10.74 5.24 -26.58
C THR A 82 10.00 6.40 -27.23
N LEU A 83 8.67 6.43 -27.09
CA LEU A 83 7.83 7.46 -27.69
C LEU A 83 7.67 8.69 -26.79
N GLY A 84 8.26 8.67 -25.59
CA GLY A 84 8.16 9.78 -24.65
C GLY A 84 6.72 10.05 -24.20
N LEU A 85 5.93 8.99 -23.96
CA LEU A 85 4.52 9.14 -23.61
C LEU A 85 4.36 9.55 -22.14
N ASP A 86 3.33 10.34 -21.89
CA ASP A 86 2.85 10.59 -20.54
C ASP A 86 1.86 9.48 -20.16
N ALA A 87 2.08 8.83 -19.02
CA ALA A 87 1.29 7.66 -18.67
C ALA A 87 1.05 7.50 -17.17
N ILE A 88 -0.08 6.89 -16.84
CA ILE A 88 -0.42 6.42 -15.50
C ILE A 88 -0.25 4.90 -15.49
N PRO A 89 0.68 4.35 -14.71
CA PRO A 89 0.89 2.91 -14.64
C PRO A 89 -0.28 2.20 -13.96
N THR A 90 -0.57 1.00 -14.43
CA THR A 90 -1.49 0.03 -13.82
C THR A 90 -0.91 -0.58 -12.53
N LEU A 91 -1.75 -1.26 -11.75
CA LEU A 91 -1.31 -1.94 -10.53
C LEU A 91 -0.18 -2.94 -10.79
N GLY A 92 -0.25 -3.70 -11.88
CA GLY A 92 0.80 -4.62 -12.29
C GLY A 92 2.11 -3.90 -12.61
N PHE A 93 2.04 -2.83 -13.41
CA PHE A 93 3.23 -2.05 -13.75
C PHE A 93 3.84 -1.36 -12.52
N LEU A 94 3.00 -0.85 -11.62
CA LEU A 94 3.42 -0.32 -10.32
C LEU A 94 4.16 -1.36 -9.49
N ALA A 95 3.74 -2.62 -9.53
CA ALA A 95 4.40 -3.70 -8.80
C ALA A 95 5.81 -3.97 -9.30
N THR A 96 6.02 -3.96 -10.62
CA THR A 96 7.35 -4.06 -11.22
C THR A 96 8.24 -2.89 -10.79
N LEU A 97 7.75 -1.66 -10.90
CA LEU A 97 8.51 -0.46 -10.50
C LEU A 97 8.81 -0.44 -8.99
N ALA A 98 7.84 -0.87 -8.18
CA ALA A 98 8.00 -0.98 -6.74
C ALA A 98 9.12 -1.96 -6.38
N ASN A 99 9.12 -3.15 -6.98
CA ASN A 99 10.16 -4.15 -6.77
C ASN A 99 11.56 -3.60 -7.08
N GLN A 100 11.71 -3.01 -8.27
CA GLN A 100 12.99 -2.46 -8.74
C GLN A 100 13.54 -1.34 -7.86
N THR A 101 12.65 -0.62 -7.16
CA THR A 101 13.01 0.47 -6.25
C THR A 101 13.01 0.06 -4.78
N GLY A 102 12.88 -1.23 -4.49
CA GLY A 102 12.91 -1.78 -3.13
C GLY A 102 11.64 -1.53 -2.31
N MET A 103 10.59 -0.99 -2.93
CA MET A 103 9.26 -0.85 -2.33
C MET A 103 8.56 -2.21 -2.32
N SER A 104 7.81 -2.48 -1.25
CA SER A 104 7.21 -3.82 -1.04
C SER A 104 5.72 -3.79 -0.74
N VAL A 105 5.13 -2.61 -0.59
CA VAL A 105 3.70 -2.46 -0.29
C VAL A 105 3.10 -1.41 -1.22
N ILE A 106 1.99 -1.79 -1.85
CA ILE A 106 1.20 -0.96 -2.75
C ILE A 106 -0.20 -0.87 -2.17
N SER A 107 -0.70 0.34 -2.00
CA SER A 107 -2.11 0.60 -1.72
C SER A 107 -2.81 0.85 -3.05
N GLY A 108 -3.70 -0.06 -3.42
CA GLY A 108 -4.57 0.07 -4.57
C GLY A 108 -6.03 -0.15 -4.21
N LEU A 109 -6.86 -0.16 -5.24
CA LEU A 109 -8.31 -0.18 -5.04
C LEU A 109 -8.93 -1.46 -5.58
N LEU A 110 -8.73 -1.72 -6.87
CA LEU A 110 -9.34 -2.82 -7.60
C LEU A 110 -8.29 -3.62 -8.34
N LEU A 111 -8.55 -4.91 -8.49
CA LEU A 111 -7.81 -5.77 -9.42
C LEU A 111 -8.69 -6.15 -10.61
N GLY A 112 -8.11 -6.08 -11.80
CA GLY A 112 -8.73 -6.48 -13.06
C GLY A 112 -9.59 -5.38 -13.68
N ASP A 113 -9.90 -5.54 -14.97
CA ASP A 113 -10.69 -4.55 -15.73
C ASP A 113 -11.82 -5.20 -16.51
N ALA A 114 -12.59 -4.35 -17.22
CA ALA A 114 -13.57 -4.80 -18.19
C ALA A 114 -12.99 -5.81 -19.21
N PRO A 115 -13.78 -6.82 -19.60
CA PRO A 115 -13.39 -7.80 -20.62
C PRO A 115 -13.24 -7.16 -22.00
N LEU A 116 -12.44 -7.81 -22.85
CA LEU A 116 -12.52 -7.62 -24.30
C LEU A 116 -13.90 -8.09 -24.80
N TYR A 117 -14.47 -7.38 -25.77
CA TYR A 117 -15.81 -7.67 -26.26
C TYR A 117 -16.00 -9.07 -26.87
N GLY A 118 -17.26 -9.52 -26.91
CA GLY A 118 -17.73 -10.47 -27.91
C GLY A 118 -17.80 -11.95 -27.51
N GLY A 119 -18.14 -12.29 -26.26
CA GLY A 119 -18.29 -13.71 -25.89
C GLY A 119 -16.97 -14.47 -25.77
N ALA A 120 -15.83 -13.79 -25.88
CA ALA A 120 -14.55 -14.35 -25.45
C ALA A 120 -14.68 -14.78 -23.99
N SER A 121 -14.42 -16.05 -23.73
CA SER A 121 -14.40 -16.62 -22.40
C SER A 121 -13.29 -16.05 -21.52
N GLU A 122 -12.47 -15.10 -21.95
CA GLU A 122 -11.26 -14.70 -21.22
C GLU A 122 -11.00 -13.19 -21.26
N PRO A 123 -10.96 -12.49 -20.11
CA PRO A 123 -10.57 -11.09 -20.04
C PRO A 123 -9.04 -10.96 -20.14
N TRP A 124 -8.53 -10.38 -21.23
CA TRP A 124 -7.09 -10.12 -21.45
C TRP A 124 -6.47 -9.13 -20.45
N SER A 125 -7.24 -8.19 -19.91
CA SER A 125 -6.77 -7.16 -18.98
C SER A 125 -6.32 -7.72 -17.63
N ILE A 126 -7.03 -8.74 -17.14
CA ILE A 126 -6.64 -9.52 -15.94
C ILE A 126 -5.26 -10.15 -16.13
N ALA A 127 -4.95 -10.62 -17.34
CA ALA A 127 -3.69 -11.27 -17.63
C ALA A 127 -2.49 -10.33 -17.50
N GLY A 128 -2.64 -9.05 -17.86
CA GLY A 128 -1.56 -8.06 -17.78
C GLY A 128 -1.12 -7.77 -16.34
N ASP A 129 -2.08 -7.42 -15.47
CA ASP A 129 -1.78 -7.13 -14.06
C ASP A 129 -1.29 -8.39 -13.32
N ILE A 130 -1.94 -9.54 -13.53
CA ILE A 130 -1.53 -10.80 -12.88
C ILE A 130 -0.15 -11.26 -13.34
N ALA A 131 0.16 -11.15 -14.64
CA ALA A 131 1.48 -11.49 -15.16
C ALA A 131 2.58 -10.61 -14.55
N SER A 132 2.33 -9.31 -14.42
CA SER A 132 3.27 -8.35 -13.83
C SER A 132 3.46 -8.60 -12.33
N LEU A 133 2.34 -8.84 -11.61
CA LEU A 133 2.35 -9.10 -10.17
C LEU A 133 3.17 -10.34 -9.84
N LYS A 134 3.01 -11.44 -10.59
CA LYS A 134 3.60 -12.76 -10.29
C LYS A 134 5.05 -12.73 -9.80
N HIS A 135 5.88 -11.83 -10.33
CA HIS A 135 7.31 -11.75 -10.05
C HIS A 135 7.75 -10.49 -9.30
N SER A 136 6.81 -9.76 -8.68
CA SER A 136 7.10 -8.45 -8.11
C SER A 136 7.68 -8.50 -6.69
N GLY A 137 7.53 -9.57 -5.91
CA GLY A 137 7.98 -9.53 -4.51
C GLY A 137 7.25 -8.48 -3.66
N THR A 138 6.10 -7.97 -4.12
CA THR A 138 5.30 -6.92 -3.47
C THR A 138 4.02 -7.50 -2.85
N CYS A 139 3.50 -6.79 -1.86
CA CYS A 139 2.13 -6.94 -1.38
C CYS A 139 1.27 -5.80 -1.93
N SER A 140 0.27 -6.15 -2.74
CA SER A 140 -0.77 -5.22 -3.18
C SER A 140 -1.96 -5.34 -2.23
N VAL A 141 -2.35 -4.22 -1.63
CA VAL A 141 -3.49 -4.09 -0.73
C VAL A 141 -4.65 -3.49 -1.51
N ILE A 142 -5.75 -4.23 -1.67
CA ILE A 142 -6.90 -3.84 -2.50
C ILE A 142 -8.22 -4.11 -1.78
N GLY A 143 -9.28 -3.39 -2.16
CA GLY A 143 -10.61 -3.55 -1.55
C GLY A 143 -11.45 -4.62 -2.22
N SER A 144 -11.30 -4.80 -3.53
CA SER A 144 -12.05 -5.82 -4.28
C SER A 144 -11.43 -6.12 -5.64
N ILE A 145 -11.97 -7.12 -6.31
CA ILE A 145 -11.87 -7.25 -7.76
C ILE A 145 -12.82 -6.23 -8.40
N SER A 146 -12.46 -5.71 -9.57
CA SER A 146 -13.26 -4.76 -10.33
C SER A 146 -14.64 -5.33 -10.68
N PRO A 147 -15.73 -4.53 -10.55
CA PRO A 147 -17.09 -4.98 -10.86
C PRO A 147 -17.28 -5.35 -12.33
N PHE A 148 -16.43 -4.82 -13.22
CA PHE A 148 -16.44 -5.11 -14.64
C PHE A 148 -15.75 -6.43 -14.99
N ALA A 149 -14.96 -7.00 -14.08
CA ALA A 149 -14.25 -8.25 -14.29
C ALA A 149 -15.12 -9.46 -13.89
N LYS A 150 -14.87 -10.61 -14.50
CA LYS A 150 -15.47 -11.88 -14.06
C LYS A 150 -14.68 -12.39 -12.85
N HIS A 151 -15.24 -12.23 -11.65
CA HIS A 151 -14.54 -12.49 -10.38
C HIS A 151 -13.95 -13.90 -10.33
N ARG A 152 -14.76 -14.92 -10.69
CA ARG A 152 -14.30 -16.31 -10.74
C ARG A 152 -13.02 -16.50 -11.56
N LYS A 153 -12.94 -15.85 -12.73
CA LYS A 153 -11.79 -15.99 -13.63
C LYS A 153 -10.56 -15.26 -13.12
N VAL A 154 -10.74 -14.12 -12.45
CA VAL A 154 -9.63 -13.46 -11.75
C VAL A 154 -9.05 -14.40 -10.69
N LEU A 155 -9.90 -15.05 -9.89
CA LEU A 155 -9.44 -15.97 -8.85
C LEU A 155 -8.73 -17.20 -9.43
N GLU A 156 -9.28 -17.81 -10.49
CA GLU A 156 -8.62 -18.93 -11.21
C GLU A 156 -7.24 -18.50 -11.72
N ARG A 157 -7.11 -17.31 -12.29
CA ARG A 157 -5.82 -16.79 -12.79
C ARG A 157 -4.82 -16.44 -11.70
N LEU A 158 -5.29 -15.95 -10.54
CA LEU A 158 -4.42 -15.70 -9.38
C LEU A 158 -3.81 -17.01 -8.86
N ASP A 159 -4.60 -18.09 -8.84
CA ASP A 159 -4.15 -19.43 -8.44
C ASP A 159 -3.15 -20.00 -9.46
N GLU A 160 -3.45 -19.93 -10.76
CA GLU A 160 -2.53 -20.34 -11.84
C GLU A 160 -1.20 -19.56 -11.82
N ALA A 161 -1.26 -18.26 -11.49
CA ALA A 161 -0.08 -17.41 -11.36
C ALA A 161 0.71 -17.67 -10.07
N GLN A 162 0.19 -18.47 -9.14
CA GLN A 162 0.78 -18.75 -7.83
C GLN A 162 1.00 -17.46 -7.01
N ILE A 163 0.07 -16.51 -7.13
CA ILE A 163 0.07 -15.30 -6.29
C ILE A 163 -0.54 -15.65 -4.94
N VAL A 164 0.12 -15.26 -3.85
CA VAL A 164 -0.37 -15.50 -2.50
C VAL A 164 -1.52 -14.54 -2.20
N VAL A 165 -2.76 -15.04 -2.19
CA VAL A 165 -3.94 -14.23 -1.88
C VAL A 165 -4.41 -14.52 -0.46
N VAL A 166 -4.61 -13.45 0.32
CA VAL A 166 -5.10 -13.51 1.71
C VAL A 166 -6.14 -12.41 1.95
N THR A 167 -7.02 -12.61 2.92
CA THR A 167 -8.13 -11.67 3.22
C THR A 167 -8.11 -11.24 4.68
N SER A 168 -8.68 -10.06 4.99
CA SER A 168 -8.77 -9.57 6.38
C SER A 168 -9.86 -10.28 7.21
N SER A 169 -10.92 -10.78 6.58
CA SER A 169 -12.06 -11.45 7.24
C SER A 169 -12.75 -12.47 6.32
N ASP A 170 -13.81 -13.14 6.80
CA ASP A 170 -14.70 -14.06 6.06
C ASP A 170 -15.73 -13.35 5.15
N GLY A 171 -16.34 -14.07 4.19
CA GLY A 171 -17.32 -13.52 3.21
C GLY A 171 -16.87 -13.45 1.73
N PRO A 172 -17.68 -12.93 0.80
CA PRO A 172 -17.22 -12.48 -0.53
C PRO A 172 -16.55 -11.09 -0.43
N PRO A 173 -15.67 -10.67 -1.36
CA PRO A 173 -15.23 -9.27 -1.42
C PRO A 173 -16.45 -8.37 -1.73
N VAL A 174 -16.88 -7.55 -0.76
CA VAL A 174 -18.27 -7.08 -0.68
C VAL A 174 -18.57 -5.83 -1.50
N ALA A 175 -17.66 -4.85 -1.62
CA ALA A 175 -18.07 -3.53 -2.09
C ALA A 175 -18.58 -3.49 -3.55
N LEU A 176 -18.10 -4.37 -4.43
CA LEU A 176 -18.39 -4.27 -5.88
C LEU A 176 -18.72 -5.60 -6.56
N ASN A 177 -19.12 -6.61 -5.79
CA ASN A 177 -19.44 -7.92 -6.37
C ASN A 177 -20.81 -7.90 -7.06
N THR A 178 -20.80 -8.08 -8.38
CA THR A 178 -21.99 -8.19 -9.25
C THR A 178 -22.45 -9.64 -9.45
N GLU A 179 -21.66 -10.63 -9.03
CA GLU A 179 -21.99 -12.05 -9.18
C GLU A 179 -22.94 -12.50 -8.05
N THR A 180 -24.10 -13.03 -8.45
CA THR A 180 -25.18 -13.49 -7.55
C THR A 180 -24.96 -14.89 -7.00
N ASN A 181 -24.11 -15.68 -7.65
CA ASN A 181 -23.71 -16.97 -7.13
C ASN A 181 -22.71 -16.74 -6.02
N GLN A 182 -23.14 -16.99 -4.79
CA GLN A 182 -22.28 -17.24 -3.64
C GLN A 182 -21.39 -18.46 -3.95
N ILE A 183 -20.38 -18.30 -4.80
CA ILE A 183 -19.34 -19.31 -4.94
C ILE A 183 -18.50 -19.17 -3.67
N THR A 184 -18.90 -20.00 -2.70
CA THR A 184 -18.15 -20.52 -1.57
C THR A 184 -17.25 -19.51 -0.88
N SER A 185 -17.74 -19.05 0.27
CA SER A 185 -16.90 -18.87 1.44
C SER A 185 -15.71 -19.84 1.45
N SER A 186 -14.53 -19.31 1.78
CA SER A 186 -13.27 -20.01 2.02
C SER A 186 -12.55 -20.62 0.80
N LYS A 187 -11.50 -19.91 0.35
CA LYS A 187 -10.28 -20.56 -0.17
C LYS A 187 -9.01 -19.78 0.17
N PHE A 188 -9.12 -18.47 0.40
CA PHE A 188 -7.97 -17.68 0.82
C PHE A 188 -7.82 -17.69 2.35
N PRO A 189 -6.59 -17.90 2.86
CA PRO A 189 -6.33 -17.77 4.28
C PRO A 189 -6.73 -16.39 4.79
N ILE A 190 -7.39 -16.37 5.95
CA ILE A 190 -7.77 -15.15 6.63
C ILE A 190 -6.62 -14.74 7.54
N ILE A 191 -6.14 -13.52 7.35
CA ILE A 191 -5.12 -12.91 8.18
C ILE A 191 -5.68 -11.58 8.70
N PRO A 192 -6.31 -11.58 9.88
CA PRO A 192 -7.00 -10.40 10.40
C PRO A 192 -6.04 -9.34 10.95
N LYS A 193 -4.75 -9.67 11.10
CA LYS A 193 -3.74 -8.77 11.68
C LYS A 193 -2.69 -8.41 10.65
N GLU A 194 -2.48 -7.12 10.44
CA GLU A 194 -1.50 -6.56 9.49
C GLU A 194 -0.06 -7.00 9.80
N LYS A 195 0.25 -7.30 11.07
CA LYS A 195 1.54 -7.88 11.47
C LYS A 195 1.79 -9.24 10.81
N GLN A 196 0.80 -10.12 10.81
CA GLN A 196 0.93 -11.45 10.20
C GLN A 196 1.04 -11.33 8.66
N VAL A 197 0.36 -10.34 8.07
CA VAL A 197 0.51 -9.99 6.65
C VAL A 197 1.93 -9.53 6.35
N ALA A 198 2.53 -8.73 7.23
CA ALA A 198 3.92 -8.29 7.10
C ALA A 198 4.96 -9.43 7.27
N ASP A 199 4.70 -10.38 8.18
CA ASP A 199 5.52 -11.60 8.32
C ASP A 199 5.46 -12.46 7.04
N LEU A 200 4.27 -12.62 6.48
CA LEU A 200 4.06 -13.34 5.24
C LEU A 200 4.73 -12.64 4.06
N LEU A 201 4.62 -11.31 3.94
CA LEU A 201 5.30 -10.50 2.93
C LEU A 201 6.81 -10.74 2.91
N HIS A 202 7.44 -10.84 4.08
CA HIS A 202 8.88 -11.14 4.15
C HIS A 202 9.21 -12.50 3.50
N THR A 203 8.37 -13.51 3.74
CA THR A 203 8.53 -14.84 3.14
C THR A 203 8.27 -14.82 1.64
N VAL A 204 7.17 -14.20 1.21
CA VAL A 204 6.79 -14.01 -0.20
C VAL A 204 7.91 -13.33 -0.99
N LYS A 205 8.46 -12.24 -0.46
CA LYS A 205 9.56 -11.50 -1.09
C LYS A 205 10.82 -12.36 -1.25
N ARG A 206 11.17 -13.17 -0.23
CA ARG A 206 12.32 -14.09 -0.29
C ARG A 206 12.13 -15.18 -1.36
N MET A 207 10.90 -15.61 -1.59
CA MET A 207 10.55 -16.60 -2.61
C MET A 207 10.38 -15.98 -4.01
N GLY A 208 10.48 -14.66 -4.16
CA GLY A 208 10.24 -13.96 -5.42
C GLY A 208 8.78 -14.04 -5.91
N GLN A 209 7.85 -14.30 -4.99
CA GLN A 209 6.41 -14.39 -5.28
C GLN A 209 5.73 -13.04 -5.07
N ALA A 210 4.51 -12.89 -5.60
CA ALA A 210 3.63 -11.77 -5.26
C ALA A 210 2.65 -12.13 -4.16
N MET A 211 2.15 -11.09 -3.49
CA MET A 211 1.07 -11.19 -2.52
C MET A 211 -0.04 -10.18 -2.83
N LEU A 212 -1.28 -10.63 -2.65
CA LEU A 212 -2.48 -9.81 -2.70
C LEU A 212 -3.20 -9.89 -1.36
N PHE A 213 -3.31 -8.76 -0.66
CA PHE A 213 -4.10 -8.63 0.55
C PHE A 213 -5.41 -7.92 0.22
N ILE A 214 -6.51 -8.67 0.26
CA ILE A 214 -7.85 -8.13 -0.02
C ILE A 214 -8.48 -7.79 1.33
N PHE A 215 -8.54 -6.49 1.66
CA PHE A 215 -9.27 -6.06 2.85
C PHE A 215 -10.76 -6.04 2.54
N ARG A 216 -11.55 -6.50 3.51
CA ARG A 216 -13.00 -6.50 3.43
C ARG A 216 -13.53 -5.44 4.36
N GLU A 217 -14.24 -4.47 3.80
CA GLU A 217 -14.98 -3.51 4.60
C GLU A 217 -16.13 -4.25 5.31
N HIS A 218 -16.24 -4.04 6.62
CA HIS A 218 -17.38 -4.51 7.39
C HIS A 218 -18.60 -3.71 6.94
N HIS A 219 -19.36 -4.23 5.96
CA HIS A 219 -20.75 -3.83 5.83
C HIS A 219 -21.53 -4.49 6.98
N SER A 220 -22.30 -3.69 7.71
CA SER A 220 -23.33 -4.20 8.60
C SER A 220 -24.21 -5.18 7.84
N ASP A 221 -24.61 -6.29 8.49
CA ASP A 221 -25.30 -7.48 7.96
C ASP A 221 -26.64 -7.22 7.24
N GLY A 222 -26.59 -6.41 6.20
CA GLY A 222 -27.71 -5.93 5.41
C GLY A 222 -27.20 -5.45 4.07
N GLU A 223 -26.49 -6.31 3.34
CA GLU A 223 -26.32 -6.11 1.90
C GLU A 223 -27.72 -5.95 1.31
N ASN A 224 -28.07 -4.70 0.96
CA ASN A 224 -29.34 -4.44 0.33
C ASN A 224 -29.28 -5.12 -1.05
N GLN A 225 -29.99 -6.24 -1.19
CA GLN A 225 -30.12 -6.97 -2.46
C GLN A 225 -30.45 -6.02 -3.63
N GLU A 226 -31.15 -4.93 -3.34
CA GLU A 226 -31.43 -3.87 -4.29
C GLU A 226 -30.19 -3.11 -4.76
N GLN A 227 -29.27 -2.74 -3.85
CA GLN A 227 -28.01 -2.08 -4.23
C GLN A 227 -27.17 -2.98 -5.14
N LYS A 228 -27.11 -4.28 -4.88
CA LYS A 228 -26.43 -5.24 -5.75
C LYS A 228 -27.06 -5.35 -7.13
N ARG A 229 -28.40 -5.34 -7.21
CA ARG A 229 -29.14 -5.34 -8.48
C ARG A 229 -28.89 -4.08 -9.28
N VAL A 230 -28.92 -2.91 -8.62
CA VAL A 230 -28.63 -1.62 -9.24
C VAL A 230 -27.19 -1.59 -9.76
N LEU A 231 -26.21 -1.93 -8.93
CA LEU A 231 -24.80 -2.02 -9.32
C LEU A 231 -24.62 -2.95 -10.53
N LYS A 232 -25.22 -4.14 -10.50
CA LYS A 232 -25.15 -5.09 -11.62
C LYS A 232 -25.77 -4.51 -12.90
N SER A 233 -26.94 -3.89 -12.79
CA SER A 233 -27.62 -3.27 -13.94
C SER A 233 -26.78 -2.15 -14.56
N ASP A 234 -26.15 -1.32 -13.74
CA ASP A 234 -25.28 -0.23 -14.21
C ASP A 234 -24.01 -0.76 -14.88
N VAL A 235 -23.41 -1.81 -14.31
CA VAL A 235 -22.25 -2.51 -14.88
C VAL A 235 -22.61 -3.16 -16.22
N ASP A 236 -23.72 -3.89 -16.29
CA ASP A 236 -24.20 -4.54 -17.52
C ASP A 236 -24.47 -3.50 -18.63
N LYS A 237 -24.98 -2.31 -18.27
CA LYS A 237 -25.18 -1.20 -19.20
C LYS A 237 -23.85 -0.70 -19.77
N ILE A 238 -22.85 -0.45 -18.93
CA ILE A 238 -21.53 0.02 -19.40
C ILE A 238 -20.84 -1.04 -20.24
N LEU A 239 -20.94 -2.32 -19.85
CA LEU A 239 -20.43 -3.42 -20.68
C LEU A 239 -21.17 -3.49 -22.03
N SER A 240 -22.46 -3.19 -22.10
CA SER A 240 -23.19 -3.07 -23.38
C SER A 240 -22.71 -1.87 -24.22
N GLU A 241 -22.48 -0.72 -23.58
CA GLU A 241 -21.94 0.47 -24.25
C GLU A 241 -20.55 0.22 -24.85
N ILE A 242 -19.64 -0.42 -24.10
CA ILE A 242 -18.26 -0.68 -24.51
C ILE A 242 -18.17 -1.33 -25.89
N GLY A 243 -19.12 -2.17 -26.30
CA GLY A 243 -18.99 -2.84 -27.60
C GLY A 243 -20.18 -2.77 -28.51
N SER A 244 -21.22 -2.03 -28.16
CA SER A 244 -21.85 -1.18 -29.18
C SER A 244 -20.82 -0.21 -29.80
N MET A 245 -19.87 0.32 -29.01
CA MET A 245 -18.77 1.18 -29.47
C MET A 245 -17.56 0.42 -30.03
N ASN A 246 -17.58 -0.91 -30.00
CA ASN A 246 -16.47 -1.80 -30.37
C ASN A 246 -15.11 -1.42 -29.73
N LEU A 247 -15.11 -0.97 -28.47
CA LEU A 247 -13.89 -0.66 -27.73
C LEU A 247 -13.16 -1.95 -27.33
N GLN A 248 -11.83 -1.91 -27.39
CA GLN A 248 -10.97 -3.05 -27.08
C GLN A 248 -9.76 -2.64 -26.23
N GLY A 249 -9.17 -3.63 -25.56
CA GLY A 249 -7.94 -3.53 -24.79
C GLY A 249 -7.94 -2.38 -23.79
N ALA A 250 -6.89 -1.55 -23.86
CA ALA A 250 -6.72 -0.39 -23.01
C ALA A 250 -7.88 0.62 -23.12
N SER A 251 -8.49 0.77 -24.30
CA SER A 251 -9.62 1.69 -24.50
C SER A 251 -10.89 1.23 -23.78
N ALA A 252 -11.16 -0.09 -23.77
CA ALA A 252 -12.29 -0.64 -23.01
C ALA A 252 -12.09 -0.50 -21.49
N SER A 253 -10.87 -0.78 -20.99
CA SER A 253 -10.52 -0.58 -19.58
C SER A 253 -10.61 0.89 -19.17
N GLN A 254 -10.06 1.81 -19.97
CA GLN A 254 -10.16 3.24 -19.73
C GLN A 254 -11.62 3.69 -19.66
N TYR A 255 -12.45 3.27 -20.61
CA TYR A 255 -13.89 3.59 -20.61
C TYR A 255 -14.59 3.06 -19.35
N SER A 256 -14.27 1.84 -18.91
CA SER A 256 -14.84 1.28 -17.67
C SER A 256 -14.43 2.07 -16.43
N HIS A 257 -13.17 2.51 -16.35
CA HIS A 257 -12.70 3.34 -15.23
C HIS A 257 -13.36 4.71 -15.24
N GLU A 258 -13.43 5.39 -16.39
CA GLU A 258 -14.12 6.69 -16.54
C GLU A 258 -15.59 6.64 -16.13
N ASN A 259 -16.23 5.47 -16.19
CA ASN A 259 -17.60 5.28 -15.74
C ASN A 259 -17.71 4.68 -14.34
N LEU A 260 -16.62 4.23 -13.71
CA LEU A 260 -16.61 3.63 -12.37
C LEU A 260 -17.17 4.59 -11.32
N GLY A 261 -16.75 5.85 -11.32
CA GLY A 261 -17.22 6.84 -10.33
C GLY A 261 -18.73 7.11 -10.40
N LYS A 262 -19.37 6.86 -11.56
CA LYS A 262 -20.83 7.03 -11.73
C LYS A 262 -21.62 5.95 -10.98
N ILE A 263 -21.03 4.76 -10.82
CA ILE A 263 -21.69 3.61 -10.21
C ILE A 263 -21.39 3.52 -8.71
N VAL A 264 -20.17 3.84 -8.30
CA VAL A 264 -19.62 3.54 -6.96
C VAL A 264 -19.87 4.66 -5.92
N ARG A 265 -20.56 5.75 -6.29
CA ARG A 265 -21.16 6.81 -5.43
C ARG A 265 -20.46 7.10 -4.07
N GLY A 266 -19.14 7.27 -4.05
CA GLY A 266 -18.36 7.63 -2.84
C GLY A 266 -17.68 6.46 -2.11
N GLU A 267 -18.07 5.21 -2.38
CA GLU A 267 -17.42 4.01 -1.83
C GLU A 267 -15.97 3.87 -2.34
N LEU A 268 -15.68 4.44 -3.51
CA LEU A 268 -14.35 4.48 -4.12
C LEU A 268 -13.33 5.14 -3.18
N THR A 269 -13.72 6.25 -2.56
CA THR A 269 -12.85 7.02 -1.68
C THR A 269 -12.67 6.32 -0.34
N GLU A 270 -13.73 5.77 0.25
CA GLU A 270 -13.60 5.06 1.54
C GLU A 270 -12.78 3.78 1.39
N SER A 271 -13.03 2.98 0.35
CA SER A 271 -12.20 1.81 0.05
C SER A 271 -10.75 2.21 -0.17
N MET A 272 -10.46 3.34 -0.81
CA MET A 272 -9.07 3.81 -0.93
C MET A 272 -8.48 4.21 0.43
N ARG A 273 -9.24 4.86 1.32
CA ARG A 273 -8.78 5.18 2.69
C ARG A 273 -8.45 3.92 3.48
N THR A 274 -9.32 2.91 3.43
CA THR A 274 -9.11 1.62 4.10
C THR A 274 -7.87 0.90 3.56
N SER A 275 -7.68 0.93 2.23
CA SER A 275 -6.48 0.43 1.57
C SER A 275 -5.22 1.10 2.08
N VAL A 276 -5.22 2.44 2.15
CA VAL A 276 -4.06 3.23 2.60
C VAL A 276 -3.72 2.93 4.05
N ARG A 277 -4.71 2.87 4.95
CA ARG A 277 -4.51 2.53 6.37
C ARG A 277 -3.89 1.13 6.52
N SER A 278 -4.46 0.14 5.84
CA SER A 278 -3.98 -1.24 5.86
C SER A 278 -2.57 -1.36 5.30
N ALA A 279 -2.31 -0.72 4.15
CA ALA A 279 -1.00 -0.70 3.52
C ALA A 279 0.05 0.00 4.40
N ALA A 280 -0.29 1.12 5.04
CA ALA A 280 0.59 1.82 5.96
C ALA A 280 0.96 0.94 7.16
N ALA A 281 -0.03 0.28 7.78
CA ALA A 281 0.18 -0.65 8.88
C ALA A 281 1.08 -1.84 8.49
N ILE A 282 0.80 -2.49 7.34
CA ILE A 282 1.61 -3.59 6.81
C ILE A 282 3.04 -3.12 6.54
N ALA A 283 3.22 -1.98 5.85
CA ALA A 283 4.54 -1.47 5.50
C ALA A 283 5.37 -1.14 6.74
N HIS A 284 4.72 -0.63 7.78
CA HIS A 284 5.37 -0.32 9.04
C HIS A 284 5.83 -1.58 9.77
N CYS A 285 4.97 -2.60 9.90
CA CYS A 285 5.34 -3.91 10.46
C CYS A 285 6.44 -4.60 9.62
N ALA A 286 6.37 -4.54 8.28
CA ALA A 286 7.36 -5.16 7.39
C ALA A 286 8.75 -4.52 7.53
N THR A 287 8.79 -3.20 7.71
CA THR A 287 10.04 -2.48 7.96
C THR A 287 10.60 -2.75 9.37
N TYR A 288 9.76 -3.19 10.31
CA TYR A 288 10.20 -3.64 11.64
C TYR A 288 10.83 -5.04 11.57
N ASN A 289 10.16 -5.99 10.90
CA ASN A 289 10.61 -7.38 10.76
C ASN A 289 11.93 -7.52 9.98
N SER A 290 12.10 -6.74 8.91
CA SER A 290 13.34 -6.71 8.11
C SER A 290 14.58 -6.24 8.89
N ARG A 291 14.43 -5.74 10.13
CA ARG A 291 15.54 -5.24 10.96
C ARG A 291 15.97 -6.18 12.09
N GLY A 292 15.38 -7.37 12.23
CA GLY A 292 15.83 -8.41 13.18
C GLY A 292 15.93 -7.93 14.65
N ILE A 293 17.10 -8.11 15.29
CA ILE A 293 17.41 -7.70 16.68
C ILE A 293 17.08 -6.21 16.97
N ARG A 294 17.13 -5.32 15.96
CA ARG A 294 16.71 -3.92 16.11
C ARG A 294 15.22 -3.75 16.34
N GLY A 295 14.39 -4.71 15.90
CA GLY A 295 12.96 -4.74 16.21
C GLY A 295 12.73 -4.85 17.72
N HIS A 296 13.33 -5.85 18.36
CA HIS A 296 13.21 -6.04 19.82
C HIS A 296 13.66 -4.81 20.61
N PHE A 297 14.72 -4.14 20.14
CA PHE A 297 15.17 -2.87 20.67
C PHE A 297 14.08 -1.80 20.56
N VAL A 298 13.50 -1.56 19.37
CA VAL A 298 12.43 -0.56 19.16
C VAL A 298 11.15 -0.87 19.96
N ALA A 299 10.77 -2.14 20.12
CA ALA A 299 9.63 -2.51 20.98
C ALA A 299 9.89 -2.18 22.45
N PHE A 300 11.10 -2.44 22.96
CA PHE A 300 11.51 -2.05 24.30
C PHE A 300 11.46 -0.52 24.49
N PHE A 301 11.92 0.26 23.50
CA PHE A 301 11.79 1.73 23.54
C PHE A 301 10.35 2.22 23.50
N ASN A 302 9.47 1.57 22.74
CA ASN A 302 8.05 1.92 22.71
C ASN A 302 7.38 1.68 24.06
N ILE A 303 7.72 0.62 24.80
CA ILE A 303 7.23 0.41 26.19
C ILE A 303 7.61 1.63 27.05
N ILE A 304 8.88 2.02 27.01
CA ILE A 304 9.42 3.11 27.83
C ILE A 304 8.84 4.47 27.43
N ALA A 305 8.73 4.76 26.14
CA ALA A 305 8.17 6.03 25.69
C ALA A 305 6.67 6.11 25.94
N HIS A 306 5.93 5.00 25.86
CA HIS A 306 4.51 5.00 26.23
C HIS A 306 4.30 5.30 27.72
N THR A 307 5.21 4.82 28.59
CA THR A 307 5.19 5.19 30.02
C THR A 307 5.65 6.62 30.29
N ALA A 308 6.40 7.24 29.36
CA ALA A 308 6.96 8.58 29.52
C ALA A 308 6.17 9.69 28.80
N TYR A 309 5.37 9.33 27.80
CA TYR A 309 4.60 10.23 26.94
C TYR A 309 3.24 9.59 26.64
N GLU A 310 2.17 10.12 27.25
CA GLU A 310 0.80 9.86 26.80
C GLU A 310 0.62 10.49 25.40
N ARG A 311 0.69 9.66 24.36
CA ARG A 311 0.56 10.10 22.96
C ARG A 311 -0.50 9.30 22.23
N ASP A 312 -1.56 9.99 21.79
CA ASP A 312 -2.71 9.40 21.11
C ASP A 312 -2.39 8.86 19.71
N ASP A 313 -1.36 9.38 19.05
CA ASP A 313 -0.96 8.95 17.70
C ASP A 313 -0.26 7.59 17.69
N LEU A 314 0.45 7.25 18.76
CA LEU A 314 1.01 5.90 18.94
C LEU A 314 -0.08 4.84 19.11
N ASN A 315 -1.27 5.21 19.61
CA ASN A 315 -2.33 4.25 19.91
C ASN A 315 -3.02 3.64 18.70
N LYS A 316 -2.85 4.23 17.50
CA LYS A 316 -3.49 3.77 16.27
C LYS A 316 -2.88 2.50 15.66
N GLN A 317 -1.65 2.15 16.03
CA GLN A 317 -0.95 0.96 15.52
C GLN A 317 -0.86 -0.15 16.58
N PRO A 318 -0.85 -1.44 16.18
CA PRO A 318 -0.56 -2.55 17.08
C PRO A 318 0.73 -2.26 17.84
N PHE A 319 0.75 -2.50 19.16
CA PHE A 319 1.88 -2.16 20.03
C PHE A 319 3.25 -2.60 19.49
N GLU A 320 3.26 -3.81 18.94
CA GLU A 320 4.42 -4.51 18.37
C GLU A 320 4.94 -3.85 17.08
N CYS A 321 4.09 -3.07 16.43
CA CYS A 321 4.36 -2.30 15.23
C CYS A 321 4.30 -0.80 15.51
N ARG A 322 4.68 -0.29 16.68
CA ARG A 322 4.83 1.18 16.88
C ARG A 322 6.27 1.60 16.56
N ARG A 323 6.50 2.87 16.20
CA ARG A 323 7.85 3.45 16.14
C ARG A 323 7.87 4.76 16.91
N LEU A 324 8.95 4.99 17.63
CA LEU A 324 9.33 6.33 18.06
C LEU A 324 10.13 7.01 16.95
N PRO A 325 9.82 8.27 16.60
CA PRO A 325 10.71 9.09 15.80
C PRO A 325 12.11 9.14 16.42
N PHE A 326 13.15 9.19 15.57
CA PHE A 326 14.54 9.26 16.02
C PHE A 326 14.80 10.48 16.93
N TYR A 327 14.09 11.58 16.69
CA TYR A 327 14.13 12.80 17.50
C TYR A 327 13.58 12.57 18.93
N ASP A 328 12.49 11.81 19.06
CA ASP A 328 11.89 11.48 20.35
C ASP A 328 12.74 10.47 21.13
N THR A 329 13.50 9.63 20.42
CA THR A 329 14.50 8.74 21.04
C THR A 329 15.61 9.54 21.71
N PHE A 330 16.03 10.67 21.13
CA PHE A 330 17.03 11.57 21.71
C PHE A 330 16.47 12.36 22.90
N ALA A 331 15.22 12.83 22.82
CA ALA A 331 14.53 13.48 23.94
C ALA A 331 14.31 12.52 25.12
N ALA A 332 13.95 11.25 24.86
CA ALA A 332 13.86 10.20 25.86
C ALA A 332 15.22 9.87 26.50
N LEU A 333 16.29 9.87 25.70
CA LEU A 333 17.69 9.74 26.13
C LEU A 333 18.10 10.82 27.14
N ILE A 334 17.69 12.07 26.89
CA ILE A 334 18.00 13.22 27.74
C ILE A 334 17.20 13.19 29.05
N LYS A 335 15.93 12.76 28.99
CA LYS A 335 15.01 12.84 30.14
C LYS A 335 15.11 11.70 31.14
N ASN A 336 15.77 10.58 30.82
CA ASN A 336 15.79 9.41 31.71
C ASN A 336 17.19 8.77 31.82
N PRO A 337 17.97 9.01 32.89
CA PRO A 337 19.35 8.49 33.00
C PRO A 337 19.45 6.96 33.08
N LEU A 338 18.39 6.26 33.52
CA LEU A 338 18.30 4.79 33.45
C LEU A 338 18.31 4.28 31.99
N PHE A 339 17.78 5.08 31.06
CA PHE A 339 17.78 4.82 29.61
C PHE A 339 19.21 4.73 29.04
N VAL A 340 20.09 5.63 29.49
CA VAL A 340 21.50 5.69 29.05
C VAL A 340 22.25 4.48 29.55
N GLY A 341 22.05 4.09 30.81
CA GLY A 341 22.69 2.92 31.42
C GLY A 341 22.32 1.61 30.74
N ILE A 342 21.03 1.36 30.52
CA ILE A 342 20.55 0.10 29.90
C ILE A 342 20.92 0.04 28.42
N SER A 343 20.82 1.16 27.68
CA SER A 343 21.24 1.24 26.27
C SER A 343 22.75 1.07 26.08
N ALA A 344 23.56 1.52 27.05
CA ALA A 344 25.01 1.36 27.03
C ALA A 344 25.44 -0.08 27.36
N ILE A 345 24.82 -0.72 28.36
CA ILE A 345 25.10 -2.12 28.75
C ILE A 345 24.71 -3.09 27.62
N TYR A 346 23.57 -2.87 26.96
CA TYR A 346 23.15 -3.68 25.81
C TYR A 346 24.09 -3.52 24.60
N ASN A 347 24.56 -2.30 24.31
CA ASN A 347 25.54 -2.02 23.25
C ASN A 347 26.91 -2.65 23.53
N MET A 348 27.32 -2.75 24.81
CA MET A 348 28.59 -3.39 25.19
C MET A 348 28.61 -4.90 24.90
N TYR A 349 27.47 -5.57 24.95
CA TYR A 349 27.42 -7.04 24.92
C TYR A 349 27.05 -7.66 23.56
N ILE A 350 26.39 -6.93 22.64
CA ILE A 350 25.75 -7.57 21.47
C ILE A 350 26.25 -7.08 20.09
N LEU A 351 26.95 -5.94 20.00
CA LEU A 351 27.44 -5.39 18.72
C LEU A 351 28.97 -5.36 18.65
N THR A 352 29.58 -6.52 18.37
CA THR A 352 31.01 -6.61 18.03
C THR A 352 31.28 -6.47 16.53
N GLU A 353 30.27 -6.45 15.67
CA GLU A 353 30.48 -6.40 14.21
C GLU A 353 29.73 -5.24 13.56
N HIS A 354 30.52 -4.28 13.07
CA HIS A 354 30.15 -3.12 12.23
C HIS A 354 29.48 -1.92 12.92
N SER A 355 30.30 -0.94 13.31
CA SER A 355 29.82 0.40 13.71
C SER A 355 30.41 1.49 12.82
N SER A 356 29.54 2.27 12.17
CA SER A 356 29.87 3.54 11.51
C SER A 356 30.27 4.61 12.54
N ILE A 357 31.02 5.61 12.11
CA ILE A 357 31.62 6.69 12.92
C ILE A 357 30.61 7.37 13.88
N LEU A 358 29.36 7.57 13.45
CA LEU A 358 28.29 8.13 14.28
C LEU A 358 27.97 7.28 15.52
N PHE A 359 28.07 5.96 15.42
CA PHE A 359 27.85 5.05 16.55
C PHE A 359 29.05 5.02 17.51
N THR A 360 30.27 5.22 17.00
CA THR A 360 31.46 5.41 17.84
C THR A 360 31.35 6.69 18.68
N ILE A 361 30.88 7.79 18.07
CA ILE A 361 30.63 9.06 18.79
C ILE A 361 29.55 8.87 19.86
N GLY A 362 28.45 8.16 19.52
CA GLY A 362 27.40 7.82 20.49
C GLY A 362 27.90 6.97 21.67
N ARG A 363 28.78 5.99 21.40
CA ARG A 363 29.46 5.21 22.46
C ARG A 363 30.30 6.11 23.36
N CYS A 364 31.14 6.97 22.81
CA CYS A 364 32.00 7.87 23.59
C CYS A 364 31.19 8.83 24.48
N LEU A 365 30.06 9.37 23.97
CA LEU A 365 29.17 10.22 24.75
C LEU A 365 28.48 9.45 25.89
N ALA A 366 28.00 8.23 25.62
CA ALA A 366 27.42 7.37 26.64
C ALA A 366 28.44 7.01 27.73
N TYR A 367 29.69 6.68 27.35
CA TYR A 367 30.78 6.47 28.31
C TYR A 367 31.03 7.74 29.14
N GLY A 368 31.08 8.91 28.52
CA GLY A 368 31.29 10.17 29.23
C GLY A 368 30.20 10.47 30.27
N ILE A 369 28.94 10.18 29.93
CA ILE A 369 27.79 10.40 30.84
C ILE A 369 27.79 9.39 31.98
N VAL A 370 27.95 8.09 31.67
CA VAL A 370 27.98 7.02 32.70
C VAL A 370 29.18 7.21 33.64
N LEU A 371 30.35 7.55 33.11
CA LEU A 371 31.54 7.83 33.92
C LEU A 371 31.33 9.06 34.82
N ASN A 372 30.67 10.12 34.32
CA ASN A 372 30.34 11.29 35.13
C ASN A 372 29.38 10.93 36.27
N PHE A 373 28.31 10.17 36.00
CA PHE A 373 27.38 9.74 37.04
C PHE A 373 28.04 8.79 38.05
N ALA A 374 28.90 7.88 37.59
CA ALA A 374 29.68 6.99 38.46
C ALA A 374 30.68 7.79 39.32
N LEU A 375 31.36 8.79 38.76
CA LEU A 375 32.24 9.70 39.49
C LEU A 375 31.48 10.52 40.53
N ILE A 376 30.32 11.07 40.18
CA ILE A 376 29.46 11.81 41.12
C ILE A 376 28.95 10.90 42.25
N ALA A 377 28.61 9.64 41.93
CA ALA A 377 28.19 8.65 42.92
C ALA A 377 29.35 8.24 43.85
N CYS A 378 30.54 8.01 43.30
CA CYS A 378 31.76 7.72 44.09
C CYS A 378 32.13 8.91 44.99
N VAL A 379 32.11 10.14 44.49
CA VAL A 379 32.42 11.34 45.28
C VAL A 379 31.40 11.56 46.41
N LYS A 380 30.15 11.12 46.24
CA LYS A 380 29.13 11.13 47.30
C LYS A 380 29.28 10.01 48.34
N GLN A 381 29.99 8.92 48.03
CA GLN A 381 30.30 7.86 49.00
C GLN A 381 31.57 8.14 49.82
N PHE A 382 32.41 9.09 49.39
CA PHE A 382 33.64 9.50 50.08
C PHE A 382 33.54 10.87 50.78
N LYS A 383 32.33 11.41 50.92
CA LYS A 383 31.98 12.48 51.87
C LYS A 383 31.01 11.90 52.89
#